data_AF-A0AAU5XM97-F1
#
_entry.id   AF-A0AAU5XM97-F1
#
_cell.length_a   1.000
_cell.length_b   1.000
_cell.length_c   1.000
_cell.angle_alpha   90.00
_cell.angle_beta   90.00
_cell.angle_gamma   90.00
#
_symmetry.space_group_name_H-M   'P 1'
#
loop_
_entity.id
_entity.type
_entity.pdbx_description
1 polymer ?
#
loop_
_entity_poly.entity_id
_entity_poly.type
_entity_poly.pdbx_seq_one_letter_code
_entity_poly.pdbx_strand_id
1 'polypeptide(L)'
;MKRGLLLRLSSASKSSVRAARHLPDPPAAPSRAVKPGLKLLPESLRPHPAIILSRTMDILAANPAGLRLYAGVEDWPSRHRNLACYVFLHPVRPHSSATKTFHHPDVGDLTLGYQSMLLEGTPGQRLSAYHAQPGSPDHDAMVLLDLTAPTRARHPASERL
;
A
#
# COMPACT_ATOMS: atom_id res chain seq x y z
N MET A 1 -4.22 54.91 30.62
CA MET A 1 -3.25 55.81 29.95
C MET A 1 -1.87 55.60 30.56
N LYS A 2 -0.96 54.84 29.92
CA LYS A 2 0.44 54.71 30.35
C LYS A 2 1.37 54.89 29.15
N ARG A 3 2.16 55.95 29.29
CA ARG A 3 3.38 56.44 28.62
C ARG A 3 4.08 55.45 27.67
N GLY A 4 4.20 55.84 26.40
CA GLY A 4 5.14 55.27 25.43
C GLY A 4 6.51 55.90 25.56
N LEU A 5 7.54 55.07 25.70
CA LEU A 5 8.95 55.46 25.63
C LEU A 5 9.51 54.96 24.30
N LEU A 6 9.95 55.92 23.49
CA LEU A 6 10.64 55.74 22.22
C LEU A 6 12.06 55.20 22.51
N LEU A 7 12.43 54.07 21.92
CA LEU A 7 13.83 53.66 21.80
C LEU A 7 14.15 53.43 20.33
N ARG A 8 14.97 54.35 19.81
CA ARG A 8 15.64 54.29 18.51
C ARG A 8 16.32 52.93 18.35
N LEU A 9 16.03 52.25 17.25
CA LEU A 9 16.88 51.18 16.75
C LEU A 9 17.86 51.79 15.74
N SER A 10 19.15 51.61 16.03
CA SER A 10 20.24 52.00 15.15
C SER A 10 20.22 51.16 13.88
N SER A 11 20.56 51.81 12.75
CA SER A 11 20.87 51.13 11.50
C SER A 11 22.20 50.40 11.65
N ALA A 12 22.17 49.08 11.67
CA ALA A 12 23.36 48.26 11.49
C ALA A 12 23.18 47.39 10.25
N SER A 13 23.85 47.84 9.19
CA SER A 13 24.61 47.06 8.22
C SER A 13 23.97 45.81 7.60
N LYS A 14 23.75 45.90 6.28
CA LYS A 14 23.47 44.78 5.38
C LYS A 14 24.65 43.81 5.40
N SER A 15 24.52 42.69 6.09
CA SER A 15 25.34 41.50 5.82
C SER A 15 24.43 40.46 5.17
N SER A 16 24.49 40.39 3.85
CA SER A 16 23.83 39.36 3.06
C SER A 16 24.57 38.04 3.23
N VAL A 17 24.11 37.20 4.16
CA VAL A 17 24.46 35.79 4.19
C VAL A 17 23.68 35.10 3.07
N ARG A 18 24.33 34.93 1.91
CA ARG A 18 23.86 34.00 0.87
C ARG A 18 24.17 32.58 1.34
N ALA A 19 23.39 32.09 2.30
CA ALA A 19 23.33 30.67 2.59
C ALA A 19 22.57 30.02 1.44
N ALA A 20 23.30 29.50 0.45
CA ALA A 20 22.75 28.54 -0.48
C ALA A 20 22.20 27.40 0.38
N ARG A 21 20.87 27.33 0.49
CA ARG A 21 20.17 26.20 1.05
C ARG A 21 20.53 25.02 0.16
N HIS A 22 21.55 24.25 0.54
CA HIS A 22 21.68 22.90 0.03
C HIS A 22 20.53 22.12 0.67
N LEU A 23 19.34 22.26 0.08
CA LEU A 23 18.32 21.25 0.26
C LEU A 23 18.97 19.97 -0.24
N PRO A 24 19.10 18.92 0.58
CA PRO A 24 19.51 17.63 0.07
C PRO A 24 18.61 17.30 -1.11
N ASP A 25 19.17 16.71 -2.16
CA ASP A 25 18.37 16.26 -3.30
C ASP A 25 17.15 15.50 -2.77
N PRO A 26 15.94 15.78 -3.28
CA PRO A 26 14.78 15.02 -2.88
C PRO A 26 15.13 13.54 -3.10
N PRO A 27 14.92 12.68 -2.09
CA PRO A 27 15.26 11.28 -2.22
C PRO A 27 14.65 10.76 -3.51
N ALA A 28 15.46 10.09 -4.33
CA ALA A 28 15.02 9.55 -5.61
C ALA A 28 13.67 8.85 -5.42
N ALA A 29 12.70 9.22 -6.27
CA ALA A 29 11.35 8.68 -6.17
C ALA A 29 11.42 7.14 -6.06
N PRO A 30 10.64 6.52 -5.16
CA PRO A 30 10.72 5.08 -4.96
C PRO A 30 10.50 4.37 -6.29
N SER A 31 11.46 3.53 -6.67
CA SER A 31 11.39 2.81 -7.95
C SER A 31 10.17 1.88 -7.93
N ARG A 32 9.21 2.17 -8.82
CA ARG A 32 8.05 1.32 -9.08
C ARG A 32 8.35 0.21 -10.09
N ALA A 33 9.53 0.24 -10.70
CA ALA A 33 9.92 -0.76 -11.68
C ALA A 33 10.19 -2.10 -10.97
N VAL A 34 9.45 -3.13 -11.36
CA VAL A 34 9.67 -4.51 -10.94
C VAL A 34 10.32 -5.25 -12.10
N LYS A 35 11.42 -5.95 -11.83
CA LYS A 35 12.11 -6.78 -12.84
C LYS A 35 11.10 -7.79 -13.44
N PRO A 36 11.12 -8.04 -14.76
CA PRO A 36 10.16 -8.94 -15.40
C PRO A 36 10.04 -10.32 -14.73
N GLY A 37 11.17 -10.94 -14.37
CA GLY A 37 11.17 -12.23 -13.69
C GLY A 37 10.50 -12.20 -12.30
N LEU A 38 10.61 -11.09 -11.57
CA LEU A 38 9.96 -10.96 -10.26
C LEU A 38 8.44 -10.84 -10.38
N LYS A 39 7.92 -10.31 -11.49
CA LYS A 39 6.47 -10.24 -11.74
C LYS A 39 5.83 -11.63 -11.89
N LEU A 40 6.61 -12.66 -12.20
CA LEU A 40 6.14 -14.04 -12.31
C LEU A 40 6.00 -14.72 -10.95
N LEU A 41 6.67 -14.21 -9.91
CA LEU A 41 6.65 -14.84 -8.59
C LEU A 41 5.24 -14.92 -7.99
N PRO A 42 4.42 -13.84 -7.99
CA PRO A 42 3.04 -13.95 -7.51
C PRO A 42 2.20 -14.99 -8.25
N GLU A 43 2.36 -15.11 -9.57
CA GLU A 43 1.62 -16.09 -10.37
C GLU A 43 2.00 -17.54 -10.02
N SER A 44 3.28 -17.79 -9.75
CA SER A 44 3.76 -19.13 -9.36
C SER A 44 3.25 -19.61 -7.99
N LEU A 45 2.75 -18.70 -7.16
CA LEU A 45 2.25 -19.01 -5.81
C LEU A 45 0.76 -19.36 -5.78
N ARG A 46 0.03 -19.24 -6.90
CA ARG A 46 -1.40 -19.51 -6.94
C ARG A 46 -1.74 -20.92 -6.41
N PRO A 47 -2.82 -21.08 -5.62
CA PRO A 47 -3.87 -20.09 -5.34
C PRO A 47 -3.54 -19.11 -4.19
N HIS A 48 -2.34 -19.16 -3.60
CA HIS A 48 -1.98 -18.31 -2.46
C HIS A 48 -1.88 -16.83 -2.88
N PRO A 49 -2.63 -15.91 -2.23
CA PRO A 49 -2.56 -14.49 -2.52
C PRO A 49 -1.12 -14.00 -2.36
N ALA A 50 -0.63 -13.28 -3.35
CA ALA A 50 0.74 -12.80 -3.36
C ALA A 50 0.85 -11.41 -3.99
N ILE A 51 1.59 -10.52 -3.33
CA ILE A 51 1.78 -9.13 -3.74
C ILE A 51 3.24 -8.70 -3.60
N ILE A 52 3.74 -7.95 -4.57
CA ILE A 52 5.02 -7.25 -4.48
C ILE A 52 4.72 -5.80 -4.11
N LEU A 53 5.34 -5.36 -3.03
CA LEU A 53 5.18 -4.02 -2.47
C LEU A 53 6.46 -3.22 -2.59
N SER A 54 6.32 -1.92 -2.81
CA SER A 54 7.39 -0.96 -2.56
C SER A 54 7.63 -0.77 -1.06
N ARG A 55 8.72 -0.08 -0.71
CA ARG A 55 8.99 0.35 0.67
C ARG A 55 7.84 1.19 1.24
N THR A 56 7.20 1.99 0.39
CA THR A 56 6.09 2.89 0.73
C THR A 56 4.73 2.21 0.68
N MET A 57 4.66 0.87 0.56
CA MET A 57 3.42 0.07 0.49
C MET A 57 2.64 0.18 -0.82
N ASP A 58 3.25 0.66 -1.90
CA ASP A 58 2.62 0.64 -3.22
C ASP A 58 2.58 -0.78 -3.76
N ILE A 59 1.43 -1.21 -4.29
CA ILE A 59 1.32 -2.48 -5.01
C ILE A 59 2.01 -2.31 -6.36
N LEU A 60 3.09 -3.07 -6.57
CA LEU A 60 3.89 -3.05 -7.78
C LEU A 60 3.56 -4.21 -8.73
N ALA A 61 3.20 -5.36 -8.17
CA ALA A 61 2.68 -6.54 -8.88
C ALA A 61 1.85 -7.39 -7.91
N ALA A 62 0.91 -8.17 -8.42
CA ALA A 62 0.09 -9.08 -7.62
C ALA A 62 -0.48 -10.19 -8.52
N ASN A 63 -0.75 -11.36 -7.95
CA ASN A 63 -1.65 -12.31 -8.58
C ASN A 63 -3.12 -11.91 -8.33
N PRO A 64 -4.11 -12.49 -9.04
CA PRO A 64 -5.51 -12.11 -8.91
C PRO A 64 -6.02 -12.14 -7.47
N ALA A 65 -5.79 -13.23 -6.75
CA ALA A 65 -6.17 -13.36 -5.35
C ALA A 65 -5.49 -12.31 -4.44
N GLY A 66 -4.21 -11.99 -4.70
CA GLY A 66 -3.44 -10.99 -3.97
C GLY A 66 -4.00 -9.57 -4.11
N LEU A 67 -4.53 -9.22 -5.29
CA LEU A 67 -5.19 -7.94 -5.50
C LEU A 67 -6.57 -7.91 -4.80
N ARG A 68 -7.38 -8.97 -4.99
CA ARG A 68 -8.74 -9.05 -4.46
C ARG A 68 -8.84 -9.18 -2.95
N LEU A 69 -7.80 -9.73 -2.31
CA LEU A 69 -7.70 -9.76 -0.86
C LEU A 69 -7.93 -8.37 -0.23
N TYR A 70 -7.60 -7.31 -0.97
CA TYR A 70 -7.88 -5.92 -0.64
C TYR A 70 -9.07 -5.41 -1.48
N ALA A 71 -10.29 -5.83 -1.10
CA ALA A 71 -11.52 -5.56 -1.83
C ALA A 71 -11.64 -4.10 -2.33
N GLY A 72 -11.85 -3.92 -3.63
CA GLY A 72 -12.01 -2.60 -4.26
C GLY A 72 -10.70 -1.87 -4.60
N VAL A 73 -9.53 -2.42 -4.24
CA VAL A 73 -8.24 -1.83 -4.66
C VAL A 73 -8.02 -1.94 -6.17
N GLU A 74 -8.67 -2.90 -6.84
CA GLU A 74 -8.65 -3.03 -8.30
C GLU A 74 -9.26 -1.82 -9.02
N ASP A 75 -10.24 -1.15 -8.39
CA ASP A 75 -10.88 0.06 -8.95
C ASP A 75 -9.97 1.29 -8.86
N TRP A 76 -8.92 1.22 -8.03
CA TRP A 76 -7.97 2.32 -7.90
C TRP A 76 -7.03 2.32 -9.11
N PRO A 77 -6.67 3.51 -9.64
CA PRO A 77 -5.63 3.62 -10.65
C PRO A 77 -4.37 2.91 -10.16
N SER A 78 -3.71 2.10 -11.00
CA SER A 78 -2.55 1.28 -10.59
C SER A 78 -1.46 2.10 -9.89
N ARG A 79 -1.30 3.39 -10.27
CA ARG A 79 -0.37 4.32 -9.64
C ARG A 79 -0.75 4.76 -8.21
N HIS A 80 -1.99 4.61 -7.79
CA HIS A 80 -2.48 4.99 -6.46
C HIS A 80 -2.75 3.79 -5.55
N ARG A 81 -2.57 2.56 -6.03
CA ARG A 81 -2.72 1.34 -5.23
C ARG A 81 -1.64 1.29 -4.16
N ASN A 82 -1.97 1.78 -2.96
CA ASN A 82 -1.09 1.83 -1.81
C ASN A 82 -1.80 1.22 -0.59
N LEU A 83 -1.19 0.19 -0.01
CA LEU A 83 -1.81 -0.55 1.10
C LEU A 83 -1.85 0.23 2.41
N ALA A 84 -0.95 1.19 2.64
CA ALA A 84 -1.05 2.06 3.80
C ALA A 84 -2.30 2.95 3.70
N CYS A 85 -2.55 3.53 2.51
CA CYS A 85 -3.79 4.27 2.24
C CYS A 85 -5.02 3.37 2.33
N TYR A 86 -4.95 2.15 1.79
CA TYR A 86 -6.05 1.20 1.87
C TYR A 86 -6.44 0.90 3.32
N VAL A 87 -5.47 0.51 4.16
CA VAL A 87 -5.71 0.14 5.57
C VAL A 87 -6.22 1.33 6.38
N PHE A 88 -5.81 2.56 6.04
CA PHE A 88 -6.34 3.76 6.66
C PHE A 88 -7.83 3.98 6.35
N LEU A 89 -8.27 3.63 5.13
CA LEU A 89 -9.67 3.76 4.69
C LEU A 89 -10.52 2.52 5.04
N HIS A 90 -9.90 1.36 5.20
CA HIS A 90 -10.53 0.07 5.45
C HIS A 90 -9.78 -0.64 6.57
N PRO A 91 -10.12 -0.37 7.85
CA PRO A 91 -9.39 -0.91 8.97
C PRO A 91 -9.36 -2.45 8.96
N VAL A 92 -8.18 -3.01 8.70
CA VAL A 92 -7.93 -4.45 8.81
C VAL A 92 -7.54 -4.74 10.25
N ARG A 93 -8.18 -5.73 10.89
CA ARG A 93 -7.82 -6.09 12.28
C ARG A 93 -6.52 -6.89 12.27
N PRO A 94 -5.44 -6.39 12.90
CA PRO A 94 -4.25 -7.21 13.10
C PRO A 94 -4.56 -8.28 14.14
N HIS A 95 -4.24 -9.53 13.84
CA HIS A 95 -4.26 -10.62 14.82
C HIS A 95 -2.84 -11.16 14.90
N SER A 96 -2.02 -10.63 15.80
CA SER A 96 -0.57 -10.89 15.91
C SER A 96 0.26 -10.52 14.66
N SER A 97 1.59 -10.63 14.76
CA SER A 97 2.50 -10.40 13.63
C SER A 97 2.46 -11.50 12.56
N ALA A 98 1.73 -12.61 12.80
CA ALA A 98 1.72 -13.79 11.94
C ALA A 98 0.42 -13.98 11.14
N THR A 99 -0.70 -13.37 11.54
CA THR A 99 -2.00 -13.54 10.87
C THR A 99 -2.71 -12.20 10.60
N LYS A 100 -3.53 -12.16 9.56
CA LYS A 100 -4.40 -11.02 9.24
C LYS A 100 -5.82 -11.49 8.98
N THR A 101 -6.78 -10.78 9.54
CA THR A 101 -8.21 -11.00 9.27
C THR A 101 -8.74 -9.92 8.36
N PHE A 102 -9.30 -10.34 7.23
CA PHE A 102 -9.90 -9.50 6.20
C PHE A 102 -11.42 -9.65 6.25
N HIS A 103 -12.13 -8.54 6.05
CA HIS A 103 -13.57 -8.54 5.85
C HIS A 103 -13.83 -8.38 4.35
N HIS A 104 -14.17 -9.47 3.66
CA HIS A 104 -14.32 -9.48 2.20
C HIS A 104 -15.80 -9.61 1.78
N PRO A 105 -16.31 -8.78 0.85
CA PRO A 105 -17.73 -8.79 0.48
C PRO A 105 -18.18 -10.13 -0.14
N ASP A 106 -17.33 -10.75 -0.97
CA ASP A 106 -17.72 -11.97 -1.70
C ASP A 106 -17.45 -13.29 -0.95
N VAL A 107 -16.55 -13.30 0.04
CA VAL A 107 -16.13 -14.53 0.75
C VAL A 107 -16.25 -14.44 2.27
N GLY A 108 -16.75 -13.32 2.80
CA GLY A 108 -16.90 -13.10 4.23
C GLY A 108 -15.58 -12.81 4.95
N ASP A 109 -15.52 -13.19 6.22
CA ASP A 109 -14.33 -13.04 7.04
C ASP A 109 -13.28 -14.09 6.68
N LEU A 110 -12.06 -13.63 6.41
CA LEU A 110 -10.95 -14.46 5.95
C LEU A 110 -9.72 -14.21 6.81
N THR A 111 -9.25 -15.22 7.55
CA THR A 111 -8.06 -15.13 8.39
C THR A 111 -6.90 -15.90 7.76
N LEU A 112 -5.86 -15.17 7.35
CA LEU A 112 -4.70 -15.74 6.66
C LEU A 112 -3.43 -15.56 7.49
N GLY A 113 -2.61 -16.61 7.53
CA GLY A 113 -1.20 -16.47 7.82
C GLY A 113 -0.52 -15.64 6.73
N TYR A 114 0.50 -14.86 7.07
CA TYR A 114 1.27 -14.14 6.05
C TYR A 114 2.77 -14.21 6.31
N GLN A 115 3.54 -14.22 5.23
CA GLN A 115 4.98 -14.09 5.25
C GLN A 115 5.41 -12.96 4.33
N SER A 116 6.31 -12.10 4.81
CA SER A 116 6.90 -11.01 4.02
C SER A 116 8.40 -11.23 3.87
N MET A 117 8.89 -11.20 2.64
CA MET A 117 10.28 -11.48 2.29
C MET A 117 10.84 -10.32 1.47
N LEU A 118 12.03 -9.84 1.80
CA LEU A 118 12.73 -8.83 1.00
C LEU A 118 13.19 -9.44 -0.32
N LEU A 119 13.05 -8.68 -1.41
CA LEU A 119 13.52 -9.09 -2.73
C LEU A 119 14.94 -8.58 -2.96
N GLU A 120 15.88 -9.49 -3.17
CA GLU A 120 17.28 -9.15 -3.36
C GLU A 120 17.52 -8.36 -4.66
N GLY A 121 18.46 -7.42 -4.60
CA GLY A 121 18.78 -6.57 -5.75
C GLY A 121 17.63 -5.65 -6.18
N THR A 122 16.63 -5.43 -5.31
CA THR A 122 15.55 -4.45 -5.48
C THR A 122 15.34 -3.66 -4.18
N PRO A 123 16.10 -2.58 -3.95
CA PRO A 123 16.09 -1.86 -2.69
C PRO A 123 14.67 -1.48 -2.22
N GLY A 124 14.27 -2.04 -1.08
CA GLY A 124 12.98 -1.75 -0.42
C GLY A 124 11.76 -2.47 -1.02
N GLN A 125 11.91 -3.28 -2.08
CA GLN A 125 10.82 -4.12 -2.56
C GLN A 125 10.72 -5.41 -1.74
N ARG A 126 9.50 -5.89 -1.53
CA ARG A 126 9.24 -7.14 -0.81
C ARG A 126 8.07 -7.89 -1.41
N LEU A 127 8.12 -9.22 -1.31
CA LEU A 127 7.02 -10.11 -1.64
C LEU A 127 6.28 -10.45 -0.34
N SER A 128 4.98 -10.28 -0.32
CA SER A 128 4.11 -10.78 0.75
C SER A 128 3.21 -11.87 0.20
N ALA A 129 3.27 -13.05 0.82
CA ALA A 129 2.45 -14.22 0.50
C ALA A 129 1.53 -14.55 1.67
N TYR A 130 0.30 -14.95 1.36
CA TYR A 130 -0.73 -15.29 2.35
C TYR A 130 -1.11 -16.76 2.23
N HIS A 131 -1.41 -17.42 3.35
CA HIS A 131 -1.75 -18.83 3.36
C HIS A 131 -2.77 -19.18 4.43
N ALA A 132 -3.50 -20.27 4.17
CA ALA A 132 -4.40 -20.93 5.11
C ALA A 132 -4.18 -22.44 5.02
N GLN A 133 -4.49 -23.15 6.10
CA GLN A 133 -4.34 -24.61 6.17
C GLN A 133 -5.28 -25.28 5.16
N PRO A 134 -4.80 -26.20 4.30
CA PRO A 134 -5.67 -26.96 3.40
C PRO A 134 -6.83 -27.64 4.13
N GLY A 135 -8.03 -27.57 3.56
CA GLY A 135 -9.26 -28.10 4.17
C GLY A 135 -9.91 -27.20 5.23
N SER A 136 -9.37 -26.00 5.47
CA SER A 136 -10.03 -24.99 6.30
C SER A 136 -10.95 -24.08 5.47
N PRO A 137 -11.99 -23.48 6.09
CA PRO A 137 -12.84 -22.48 5.41
C PRO A 137 -12.04 -21.30 4.84
N ASP A 138 -10.97 -20.87 5.52
CA ASP A 138 -10.09 -19.80 5.04
C ASP A 138 -9.35 -20.19 3.76
N HIS A 139 -8.96 -21.47 3.62
CA HIS A 139 -8.33 -21.97 2.40
C HIS A 139 -9.32 -22.01 1.24
N ASP A 140 -10.56 -22.45 1.48
CA ASP A 140 -11.60 -22.46 0.45
C ASP A 140 -11.94 -21.04 -0.01
N ALA A 141 -12.09 -20.10 0.92
CA ALA A 141 -12.29 -18.68 0.62
C ALA A 141 -11.12 -18.08 -0.18
N MET A 142 -9.88 -18.41 0.21
CA MET A 142 -8.67 -18.02 -0.52
C MET A 142 -8.68 -18.54 -1.97
N VAL A 143 -9.05 -19.80 -2.18
CA VAL A 143 -9.17 -20.41 -3.51
C VAL A 143 -10.30 -19.74 -4.32
N LEU A 144 -11.44 -19.43 -3.69
CA LEU A 144 -12.54 -18.70 -4.35
C LEU A 144 -12.09 -17.30 -4.84
N LEU A 145 -11.26 -16.60 -4.06
CA LEU A 145 -10.69 -15.31 -4.48
C LEU A 145 -9.78 -15.45 -5.70
N ASP A 146 -9.08 -16.57 -5.89
CA ASP A 146 -8.25 -16.81 -7.07
C ASP A 146 -9.09 -17.19 -8.30
N LEU A 147 -10.10 -18.04 -8.11
CA LEU A 147 -10.93 -18.60 -9.18
C LEU A 147 -11.94 -17.62 -9.77
N THR A 148 -12.39 -16.63 -9.00
CA THR A 148 -13.38 -15.66 -9.48
C THR A 148 -12.84 -14.86 -10.67
N ALA A 149 -13.69 -14.51 -11.63
CA ALA A 149 -13.36 -13.49 -12.63
C ALA A 149 -13.47 -12.10 -11.97
N PRO A 150 -12.80 -11.04 -12.48
CA PRO A 150 -12.94 -9.71 -11.91
C PRO A 150 -14.42 -9.36 -11.81
N THR A 151 -14.93 -9.12 -10.59
CA THR A 151 -16.25 -8.54 -10.42
C THR A 151 -16.14 -7.11 -10.93
N ARG A 152 -16.55 -6.89 -12.19
CA ARG A 152 -16.70 -5.55 -12.73
C ARG A 152 -17.81 -4.91 -11.90
N ALA A 153 -17.44 -4.16 -10.87
CA ALA A 153 -18.39 -3.43 -10.07
C ALA A 153 -19.25 -2.60 -11.03
N ARG A 154 -20.53 -2.96 -11.17
CA ARG A 154 -21.51 -2.07 -11.78
C ARG A 154 -21.53 -0.85 -10.86
N HIS A 155 -21.01 0.27 -11.35
CA HIS A 155 -21.32 1.55 -10.75
C HIS A 155 -22.85 1.63 -10.65
N PRO A 156 -23.47 1.73 -9.45
CA PRO A 156 -24.81 2.28 -9.40
C PRO A 156 -24.68 3.68 -9.97
N ALA A 157 -25.30 3.89 -11.14
CA ALA A 157 -25.48 5.20 -11.70
C ALA A 157 -26.03 6.09 -10.58
N SER A 158 -25.33 7.19 -10.33
CA SER A 158 -25.81 8.25 -9.48
C SER A 158 -27.07 8.84 -10.11
N GLU A 159 -28.22 8.24 -9.82
CA GLU A 159 -29.50 8.92 -9.84
C GLU A 159 -29.47 9.90 -8.67
N ARG A 160 -29.05 11.13 -8.97
CA ARG A 160 -29.44 12.29 -8.17
C ARG A 160 -30.50 13.03 -8.98
N LEU A 161 -31.70 13.01 -8.42
CA LEU A 161 -32.78 13.98 -8.57
C LEU A 161 -32.27 15.41 -8.37
#